data_AF-A0A7X4AEG9-F1
#
_entry.id   AF-A0A7X4AEG9-F1
#
_cell.length_a   1.000
_cell.length_b   1.000
_cell.length_c   1.000
_cell.angle_alpha   90.00
_cell.angle_beta   90.00
_cell.angle_gamma   90.00
#
_symmetry.space_group_name_H-M   'P 1'
#
loop_
_entity.id
_entity.type
_entity.pdbx_description
1 polymer ?
#
loop_
_entity_poly.entity_id
_entity_poly.type
_entity_poly.pdbx_seq_one_letter_code
_entity_poly.pdbx_strand_id
1 'polypeptide(L)'
;DYVLVDEFQDISRGRMNLLAALKRPQTAYLLVGDDWQSIYRFAGSDVHLLRDCECWLGPVEERTLSRTFRFAEGILAPSSGFVQRNPAQTTRRLLPAQRSPDHGIAVIWASEASVGIGQAVADLERLGVSRQASVLVLSRYRQRLPSVQVRGRTLQQSTVHAAKGREADYVVVLDLKDERRGFPSQIEDDPLLDLVAPPAEPFEFAEERRCFYVALTRARHGVYLLADPLRPSPFVAELLEHAEADIRLVGGAAAQPRQLPRCPRCAGGRLIQARSGQSLRCSLAPHCDYLAPLCSCGAGHILAGPDSRVRCTNIACRSMPEHCPRCYFGVLVERHGPYGPFWGCSRFGADPSCGFTRDRLARSSRP
;
A
#
# COMPACT_ATOMS: atom_id res chain seq x y z
N ASP A 1 2.83 0.91 46.70
CA ASP A 1 1.83 0.36 45.75
C ASP A 1 2.50 0.06 44.42
N TYR A 2 2.17 -1.07 43.79
CA TYR A 2 2.72 -1.44 42.49
C TYR A 2 1.60 -1.40 41.45
N VAL A 3 1.83 -0.69 40.34
CA VAL A 3 0.87 -0.56 39.24
C VAL A 3 1.51 -1.11 37.98
N LEU A 4 0.93 -2.19 37.44
CA LEU A 4 1.35 -2.76 36.16
C LEU A 4 0.39 -2.29 35.07
N VAL A 5 0.93 -1.74 34.00
CA VAL A 5 0.17 -1.31 32.82
C VAL A 5 0.72 -2.04 31.60
N ASP A 6 -0.07 -2.96 31.07
CA ASP A 6 0.22 -3.69 29.84
C ASP A 6 -0.36 -2.95 28.61
N GLU A 7 0.19 -3.21 27.43
CA GLU A 7 -0.16 -2.54 26.16
C GLU A 7 -0.16 -1.00 26.27
N PHE A 8 0.81 -0.44 27.00
CA PHE A 8 0.89 0.98 27.34
C PHE A 8 0.96 1.91 26.11
N GLN A 9 1.36 1.39 24.94
CA GLN A 9 1.33 2.12 23.67
C GLN A 9 -0.08 2.51 23.19
N ASP A 10 -1.12 1.88 23.73
CA ASP A 10 -2.52 2.16 23.40
C ASP A 10 -3.18 3.11 24.42
N ILE A 11 -2.40 3.71 25.32
CA ILE A 11 -2.92 4.63 26.33
C ILE A 11 -3.45 5.93 25.72
N SER A 12 -4.55 6.44 26.28
CA SER A 12 -5.12 7.75 25.96
C SER A 12 -4.83 8.75 27.08
N ARG A 13 -4.95 10.05 26.78
CA ARG A 13 -4.74 11.12 27.79
C ARG A 13 -5.60 10.94 29.04
N GLY A 14 -6.87 10.57 28.87
CA GLY A 14 -7.77 10.32 30.01
C GLY A 14 -7.29 9.16 30.91
N ARG A 15 -6.81 8.07 30.30
CA ARG A 15 -6.23 6.94 31.07
C ARG A 15 -4.91 7.32 31.73
N MET A 16 -4.11 8.16 31.09
CA MET A 16 -2.88 8.68 31.68
C MET A 16 -3.14 9.57 32.90
N ASN A 17 -4.14 10.45 32.83
CA ASN A 17 -4.57 11.26 33.96
C ASN A 17 -5.00 10.40 35.15
N LEU A 18 -5.69 9.28 34.89
CA LEU A 18 -6.04 8.32 35.94
C LEU A 18 -4.78 7.71 36.57
N LEU A 19 -3.81 7.26 35.78
CA LEU A 19 -2.55 6.73 36.31
C LEU A 19 -1.80 7.76 37.16
N ALA A 20 -1.74 9.01 36.71
CA ALA A 20 -1.13 10.12 37.45
C ALA A 20 -1.89 10.40 38.77
N ALA A 21 -3.22 10.34 38.77
CA ALA A 21 -4.04 10.52 39.98
C ALA A 21 -3.85 9.40 41.01
N LEU A 22 -3.44 8.20 40.59
CA LEU A 22 -3.11 7.08 41.48
C LEU A 22 -1.70 7.20 42.11
N LYS A 23 -0.91 8.20 41.71
CA LYS A 23 0.47 8.38 42.17
C LYS A 23 0.53 8.79 43.63
N ARG A 24 1.28 8.03 44.43
CA ARG A 24 1.66 8.31 45.82
C ARG A 24 3.19 8.28 45.93
N PRO A 25 3.80 8.80 47.01
CA PRO A 25 5.26 8.83 47.15
C PRO A 25 5.99 7.48 47.00
N GLN A 26 5.28 6.36 47.19
CA GLN A 26 5.82 4.99 47.11
C GLN A 26 5.14 4.16 46.00
N THR A 27 4.51 4.81 45.02
CA THR A 27 3.93 4.09 43.88
C THR A 27 5.04 3.76 42.88
N ALA A 28 5.19 2.47 42.54
CA ALA A 28 6.09 2.00 41.49
C ALA A 28 5.25 1.54 40.29
N TYR A 29 5.56 2.08 39.11
CA TYR A 29 4.89 1.72 37.86
C TYR A 29 5.77 0.77 37.06
N LEU A 30 5.17 -0.31 36.55
CA LEU A 30 5.75 -1.17 35.53
C LEU A 30 4.92 -1.00 34.26
N LEU A 31 5.52 -0.37 33.25
CA LEU A 31 4.88 -0.07 31.98
C LEU A 31 5.44 -1.01 30.92
N VAL A 32 4.57 -1.73 30.23
CA VAL A 32 4.93 -2.63 29.14
C VAL A 32 4.24 -2.14 27.88
N GLY A 33 5.01 -1.89 26.82
CA GLY A 33 4.44 -1.43 25.56
C GLY A 33 5.43 -1.43 24.40
N ASP A 34 4.87 -1.27 23.20
CA ASP A 34 5.61 -1.28 21.93
C ASP A 34 5.04 -0.21 20.99
N ASP A 35 5.80 0.86 20.74
CA ASP A 35 5.41 1.96 19.86
C ASP A 35 5.17 1.53 18.41
N TRP A 36 5.87 0.49 17.92
CA TRP A 36 5.70 -0.07 16.57
C TRP A 36 4.31 -0.71 16.37
N GLN A 37 3.62 -1.05 17.47
CA GLN A 37 2.29 -1.66 17.46
C GLN A 37 1.16 -0.69 17.87
N SER A 38 1.45 0.60 18.09
CA SER A 38 0.41 1.59 18.41
C SER A 38 -0.38 1.98 17.15
N ILE A 39 -1.65 1.57 17.08
CA ILE A 39 -2.52 1.68 15.89
C ILE A 39 -3.95 2.11 16.23
N TYR A 40 -4.17 2.69 17.41
CA TYR A 40 -5.50 3.07 17.92
C TYR A 40 -5.66 4.57 18.15
N ARG A 41 -4.94 5.42 17.40
CA ARG A 41 -5.09 6.89 17.47
C ARG A 41 -6.52 7.35 17.23
N PHE A 42 -7.22 6.71 16.28
CA PHE A 42 -8.63 7.00 16.01
C PHE A 42 -9.54 6.75 17.22
N ALA A 43 -9.11 5.92 18.18
CA ALA A 43 -9.79 5.67 19.44
C ALA A 43 -9.25 6.54 20.61
N GLY A 44 -8.34 7.49 20.31
CA GLY A 44 -7.76 8.43 21.26
C GLY A 44 -6.42 7.99 21.87
N SER A 45 -5.82 6.89 21.41
CA SER A 45 -4.49 6.46 21.88
C SER A 45 -3.40 7.41 21.39
N ASP A 46 -2.54 7.87 22.30
CA ASP A 46 -1.48 8.84 22.02
C ASP A 46 -0.11 8.21 22.29
N VAL A 47 0.60 7.84 21.22
CA VAL A 47 1.92 7.19 21.30
C VAL A 47 2.97 8.09 21.98
N HIS A 48 2.77 9.40 21.98
CA HIS A 48 3.67 10.33 22.69
C HIS A 48 3.62 10.10 24.20
N LEU A 49 2.50 9.61 24.75
CA LEU A 49 2.41 9.30 26.18
C LEU A 49 3.31 8.13 26.59
N LEU A 50 3.59 7.20 25.67
CA LEU A 50 4.59 6.15 25.87
C LEU A 50 6.00 6.76 25.87
N ARG A 51 6.31 7.59 24.87
CA ARG A 51 7.65 8.21 24.69
C ARG A 51 7.99 9.20 25.80
N ASP A 52 7.03 10.00 26.23
CA ASP A 52 7.18 11.09 27.20
C ASP A 52 6.68 10.70 28.60
N CYS A 53 6.55 9.40 28.90
CA CYS A 53 5.93 8.92 30.13
C CYS A 53 6.63 9.43 31.41
N GLU A 54 7.93 9.72 31.33
CA GLU A 54 8.71 10.31 32.42
C GLU A 54 8.16 11.66 32.88
N CYS A 55 7.70 12.50 31.95
CA CYS A 55 7.09 13.80 32.24
C CYS A 55 5.81 13.69 33.07
N TRP A 56 5.16 12.53 33.05
CA TRP A 56 3.88 12.30 33.74
C TRP A 56 4.06 11.51 35.03
N LEU A 57 4.87 10.45 35.01
CA LEU A 57 4.97 9.49 36.10
C LEU A 57 6.24 9.70 36.95
N GLY A 58 7.15 10.59 36.53
CA GLY A 58 8.46 10.79 37.15
C GLY A 58 9.53 9.89 36.52
N PRO A 59 10.75 9.84 37.09
CA PRO A 59 11.88 9.14 36.51
C PRO A 59 11.56 7.70 36.11
N VAL A 60 11.95 7.29 34.90
CA VAL A 60 11.73 5.94 34.36
C VAL A 60 13.04 5.28 33.97
N GLU A 61 13.11 3.97 34.15
CA GLU A 61 14.21 3.14 33.65
C GLU A 61 13.70 2.32 32.46
N GLU A 62 14.24 2.54 31.27
CA GLU A 62 13.87 1.77 30.09
C GLU A 62 14.66 0.46 29.99
N ARG A 63 13.94 -0.63 29.66
CA ARG A 63 14.50 -1.96 29.41
C ARG A 63 13.86 -2.56 28.16
N THR A 64 14.65 -2.70 27.10
CA THR A 64 14.18 -3.27 25.83
C THR A 64 14.37 -4.78 25.77
N LEU A 65 13.33 -5.52 25.34
CA LEU A 65 13.42 -6.94 25.03
C LEU A 65 13.87 -7.12 23.58
N SER A 66 15.08 -7.62 23.37
CA SER A 66 15.70 -7.75 22.03
C SER A 66 15.44 -9.10 21.34
N ARG A 67 14.75 -10.05 21.97
CA ARG A 67 14.49 -11.38 21.40
C ARG A 67 13.01 -11.56 21.10
N THR A 68 12.69 -11.90 19.85
CA THR A 68 11.33 -12.29 19.44
C THR A 68 11.21 -13.80 19.31
N PHE A 69 10.12 -14.36 19.83
CA PHE A 69 9.79 -15.79 19.72
C PHE A 69 8.67 -16.05 18.70
N ARG A 70 8.16 -14.99 18.07
CA ARG A 70 6.96 -15.05 17.24
C ARG A 70 7.23 -15.54 15.83
N PHE A 71 8.29 -15.02 15.20
CA PHE A 71 8.63 -15.27 13.80
C PHE A 71 10.15 -15.24 13.59
N ALA A 72 10.56 -15.83 12.47
CA ALA A 72 11.96 -15.96 12.06
C ALA A 72 12.46 -14.74 11.25
N GLU A 73 13.73 -14.81 10.82
CA GLU A 73 14.47 -13.71 10.20
C GLU A 73 13.79 -13.19 8.93
N GLY A 74 13.22 -14.07 8.11
CA GLY A 74 12.58 -13.71 6.84
C GLY A 74 11.36 -12.80 6.97
N ILE A 75 10.71 -12.75 8.14
CA ILE A 75 9.68 -11.76 8.47
C ILE A 75 10.30 -10.60 9.26
N LEU A 76 11.21 -10.91 10.19
CA LEU A 76 11.78 -9.94 11.11
C LEU A 76 12.55 -8.83 10.39
N ALA A 77 13.50 -9.18 9.52
CA ALA A 77 14.37 -8.19 8.89
C ALA A 77 13.58 -7.22 7.99
N PRO A 78 12.70 -7.67 7.07
CA PRO A 78 11.92 -6.75 6.25
C PRO A 78 10.94 -5.91 7.07
N SER A 79 10.25 -6.49 8.05
CA SER A 79 9.26 -5.76 8.85
C SER A 79 9.90 -4.72 9.77
N SER A 80 11.01 -5.07 10.43
CA SER A 80 11.74 -4.16 11.33
C SER A 80 12.44 -3.05 10.55
N GLY A 81 13.04 -3.36 9.40
CA GLY A 81 13.62 -2.35 8.51
C GLY A 81 12.56 -1.39 7.97
N PHE A 82 11.37 -1.91 7.63
CA PHE A 82 10.27 -1.09 7.13
C PHE A 82 9.72 -0.12 8.19
N VAL A 83 9.46 -0.58 9.42
CA VAL A 83 8.86 0.28 10.47
C VAL A 83 9.84 1.34 11.00
N GLN A 84 11.13 0.99 11.16
CA GLN A 84 12.17 1.89 11.69
C GLN A 84 12.61 3.01 10.74
N ARG A 85 12.11 3.02 9.50
CA ARG A 85 12.30 4.17 8.59
C ARG A 85 11.60 5.43 9.05
N ASN A 86 10.54 5.29 9.84
CA ASN A 86 9.98 6.42 10.55
C ASN A 86 10.90 6.76 11.74
N PRO A 87 11.65 7.88 11.70
CA PRO A 87 12.62 8.23 12.74
C PRO A 87 11.97 8.57 14.08
N ALA A 88 10.65 8.74 14.12
CA ALA A 88 9.92 8.91 15.37
C ALA A 88 9.82 7.59 16.15
N GLN A 89 9.94 6.43 15.50
CA GLN A 89 9.88 5.13 16.17
C GLN A 89 11.18 4.81 16.90
N THR A 90 11.08 4.08 18.00
CA THR A 90 12.25 3.63 18.75
C THR A 90 13.12 2.71 17.88
N THR A 91 14.42 2.98 17.89
CA THR A 91 15.42 2.18 17.16
C THR A 91 15.87 1.04 18.05
N ARG A 92 15.63 -0.20 17.62
CA ARG A 92 16.05 -1.39 18.38
C ARG A 92 16.33 -2.56 17.46
N ARG A 93 17.34 -3.34 17.82
CA ARG A 93 17.69 -4.57 17.12
C ARG A 93 16.99 -5.75 17.79
N LEU A 94 16.03 -6.32 17.08
CA LEU A 94 15.41 -7.58 17.46
C LEU A 94 16.22 -8.75 16.87
N LEU A 95 16.19 -9.89 17.55
CA LEU A 95 16.81 -11.14 17.14
C LEU A 95 15.77 -12.26 17.21
N PRO A 96 15.68 -13.13 16.19
CA PRO A 96 14.74 -14.25 16.23
C PRO A 96 15.28 -15.33 17.18
N ALA A 97 14.42 -15.84 18.05
CA ALA A 97 14.73 -16.98 18.90
C ALA A 97 14.44 -18.32 18.21
N GLN A 98 13.53 -18.35 17.23
CA GLN A 98 13.13 -19.56 16.50
C GLN A 98 13.98 -19.80 15.26
N ARG A 99 14.36 -21.08 15.05
CA ARG A 99 14.91 -21.60 13.79
C ARG A 99 13.85 -22.51 13.14
N SER A 100 13.14 -21.98 12.15
CA SER A 100 12.27 -22.70 11.19
C SER A 100 10.91 -23.27 11.66
N PRO A 101 9.93 -23.41 10.73
CA PRO A 101 9.99 -23.01 9.32
C PRO A 101 9.93 -21.48 9.13
N ASP A 102 10.84 -20.99 8.29
CA ASP A 102 10.93 -19.60 7.88
C ASP A 102 10.65 -19.52 6.38
N HIS A 103 9.41 -19.17 6.03
CA HIS A 103 8.98 -18.96 4.65
C HIS A 103 8.97 -17.47 4.27
N GLY A 104 9.41 -16.60 5.18
CA GLY A 104 9.57 -15.16 4.99
C GLY A 104 8.32 -14.46 4.45
N ILE A 105 8.57 -13.41 3.66
CA ILE A 105 7.53 -12.65 2.97
C ILE A 105 7.51 -13.04 1.50
N ALA A 106 6.31 -13.25 0.96
CA ALA A 106 6.06 -13.47 -0.45
C ALA A 106 5.09 -12.41 -1.00
N VAL A 107 5.35 -11.91 -2.21
CA VAL A 107 4.44 -11.01 -2.94
C VAL A 107 3.74 -11.79 -4.05
N ILE A 108 2.43 -11.63 -4.08
CA ILE A 108 1.55 -12.14 -5.13
C ILE A 108 0.93 -10.94 -5.84
N TRP A 109 1.13 -10.88 -7.15
CA TRP A 109 0.54 -9.84 -7.97
C TRP A 109 -0.83 -10.30 -8.47
N ALA A 110 -1.90 -9.74 -7.91
CA ALA A 110 -3.27 -10.11 -8.24
C ALA A 110 -4.21 -8.91 -8.13
N SER A 111 -5.05 -8.70 -9.15
CA SER A 111 -6.10 -7.68 -9.10
C SER A 111 -7.30 -8.12 -8.27
N GLU A 112 -7.58 -9.43 -8.24
CA GLU A 112 -8.69 -10.04 -7.48
C GLU A 112 -8.19 -10.83 -6.26
N ALA A 113 -8.86 -10.62 -5.12
CA ALA A 113 -8.48 -11.27 -3.86
C ALA A 113 -8.64 -12.79 -3.90
N SER A 114 -9.69 -13.32 -4.52
CA SER A 114 -9.93 -14.76 -4.68
C SER A 114 -8.78 -15.46 -5.43
N VAL A 115 -8.31 -14.86 -6.52
CA VAL A 115 -7.19 -15.36 -7.32
C VAL A 115 -5.90 -15.34 -6.50
N GLY A 116 -5.59 -14.21 -5.85
CA GLY A 116 -4.39 -14.10 -5.03
C GLY A 116 -4.38 -15.06 -3.83
N ILE A 117 -5.53 -15.24 -3.16
CA ILE A 117 -5.67 -16.20 -2.06
C ILE A 117 -5.48 -17.63 -2.57
N GLY A 118 -6.05 -17.97 -3.74
CA GLY A 118 -5.84 -19.26 -4.39
C GLY A 118 -4.36 -19.53 -4.69
N GLN A 119 -3.64 -18.52 -5.19
CA GLN A 119 -2.20 -18.60 -5.44
C GLN A 119 -1.39 -18.78 -4.15
N ALA A 120 -1.76 -18.07 -3.07
CA ALA A 120 -1.13 -18.24 -1.76
C ALA A 120 -1.32 -19.67 -1.22
N VAL A 121 -2.54 -20.21 -1.30
CA VAL A 121 -2.80 -21.59 -0.84
C VAL A 121 -2.07 -22.62 -1.72
N ALA A 122 -2.05 -22.43 -3.04
CA ALA A 122 -1.28 -23.31 -3.93
C ALA A 122 0.23 -23.26 -3.65
N ASP A 123 0.78 -22.11 -3.26
CA ASP A 123 2.16 -21.98 -2.80
C ASP A 123 2.41 -22.73 -1.49
N LEU A 124 1.51 -22.59 -0.51
CA LEU A 124 1.57 -23.34 0.74
C LEU A 124 1.54 -24.86 0.51
N GLU A 125 0.69 -25.36 -0.39
CA GLU A 125 0.65 -26.77 -0.76
C GLU A 125 1.96 -27.23 -1.41
N ARG A 126 2.57 -26.40 -2.27
CA ARG A 126 3.87 -26.68 -2.88
C ARG A 126 5.02 -26.71 -1.88
N LEU A 127 4.95 -25.86 -0.86
CA LEU A 127 5.90 -25.85 0.26
C LEU A 127 5.68 -27.02 1.24
N GLY A 128 4.69 -27.89 1.01
CA GLY A 128 4.39 -29.03 1.88
C GLY A 128 3.77 -28.64 3.22
N VAL A 129 3.18 -27.45 3.31
CA VAL A 129 2.59 -26.94 4.56
C VAL A 129 1.32 -27.72 4.89
N SER A 130 1.26 -28.27 6.11
CA SER A 130 0.08 -28.99 6.62
C SER A 130 -1.21 -28.19 6.43
N ARG A 131 -2.30 -28.89 6.08
CA ARG A 131 -3.65 -28.31 5.98
C ARG A 131 -4.21 -27.85 7.33
N GLN A 132 -3.64 -28.33 8.43
CA GLN A 132 -3.98 -27.88 9.79
C GLN A 132 -3.32 -26.54 10.15
N ALA A 133 -2.29 -26.11 9.41
CA ALA A 133 -1.66 -24.81 9.66
C ALA A 133 -2.67 -23.68 9.45
N SER A 134 -2.73 -22.78 10.42
CA SER A 134 -3.66 -21.66 10.44
C SER A 134 -3.30 -20.61 9.39
N VAL A 135 -4.31 -20.15 8.65
CA VAL A 135 -4.15 -19.08 7.65
C VAL A 135 -5.13 -17.95 7.97
N LEU A 136 -4.57 -16.76 8.23
CA LEU A 136 -5.32 -15.56 8.55
C LEU A 136 -5.27 -14.57 7.39
N VAL A 137 -6.45 -14.27 6.82
CA VAL A 137 -6.62 -13.26 5.79
C VAL A 137 -6.94 -11.92 6.45
N LEU A 138 -6.08 -10.93 6.21
CA LEU A 138 -6.17 -9.59 6.78
C LEU A 138 -6.52 -8.57 5.71
N SER A 139 -7.46 -7.68 6.02
CA SER A 139 -7.72 -6.46 5.24
C SER A 139 -7.72 -5.23 6.15
N ARG A 140 -7.50 -4.05 5.56
CA ARG A 140 -7.66 -2.77 6.26
C ARG A 140 -9.11 -2.50 6.65
N TYR A 141 -10.09 -2.96 5.84
CA TYR A 141 -11.51 -2.69 6.03
C TYR A 141 -12.36 -3.96 5.99
N ARG A 142 -13.32 -4.08 6.90
CA ARG A 142 -14.19 -5.27 6.99
C ARG A 142 -14.94 -5.57 5.68
N GLN A 143 -15.39 -4.53 4.98
CA GLN A 143 -16.15 -4.64 3.72
C GLN A 143 -15.34 -5.22 2.55
N ARG A 144 -14.00 -5.24 2.66
CA ARG A 144 -13.09 -5.78 1.65
C ARG A 144 -12.72 -7.24 1.91
N LEU A 145 -13.11 -7.80 3.06
CA LEU A 145 -12.88 -9.21 3.35
C LEU A 145 -13.68 -10.07 2.37
N PRO A 146 -13.03 -10.97 1.63
CA PRO A 146 -13.69 -11.68 0.55
C PRO A 146 -14.36 -12.94 1.11
N SER A 147 -15.51 -13.32 0.56
CA SER A 147 -16.15 -14.60 0.90
C SER A 147 -15.51 -15.73 0.09
N VAL A 148 -14.31 -16.15 0.47
CA VAL A 148 -13.54 -17.20 -0.22
C VAL A 148 -13.46 -18.44 0.64
N GLN A 149 -13.89 -19.56 0.08
CA GLN A 149 -13.64 -20.88 0.64
C GLN A 149 -12.60 -21.58 -0.23
N VAL A 150 -11.61 -22.19 0.42
CA VAL A 150 -10.58 -22.99 -0.27
C VAL A 150 -10.74 -24.44 0.17
N ARG A 151 -10.79 -25.36 -0.80
CA ARG A 151 -11.08 -26.77 -0.53
C ARG A 151 -10.01 -27.36 0.40
N GLY A 152 -10.45 -27.91 1.53
CA GLY A 152 -9.58 -28.61 2.48
C GLY A 152 -8.74 -27.72 3.38
N ARG A 153 -9.00 -26.40 3.43
CA ARG A 153 -8.34 -25.48 4.38
C ARG A 153 -9.32 -24.42 4.88
N THR A 154 -9.41 -24.26 6.19
CA THR A 154 -10.21 -23.18 6.81
C THR A 154 -9.39 -21.89 6.85
N LEU A 155 -9.95 -20.82 6.30
CA LEU A 155 -9.35 -19.48 6.34
C LEU A 155 -10.03 -18.66 7.42
N GLN A 156 -9.23 -18.09 8.33
CA GLN A 156 -9.70 -17.08 9.26
C GLN A 156 -9.65 -15.71 8.58
N GLN A 157 -10.57 -14.81 8.92
CA GLN A 157 -10.66 -13.49 8.32
C GLN A 157 -10.81 -12.43 9.39
N SER A 158 -10.06 -11.35 9.27
CA SER A 158 -10.13 -10.25 10.23
C SER A 158 -9.66 -8.94 9.59
N THR A 159 -10.03 -7.81 10.20
CA THR A 159 -9.29 -6.58 9.94
C THR A 159 -7.95 -6.60 10.66
N VAL A 160 -6.98 -5.84 10.18
CA VAL A 160 -5.67 -5.67 10.86
C VAL A 160 -5.86 -5.24 12.33
N HIS A 161 -6.70 -4.23 12.56
CA HIS A 161 -7.00 -3.71 13.90
C HIS A 161 -7.60 -4.76 14.84
N ALA A 162 -8.52 -5.59 14.35
CA ALA A 162 -9.15 -6.64 15.17
C ALA A 162 -8.25 -7.88 15.34
N ALA A 163 -7.20 -8.00 14.53
CA ALA A 163 -6.20 -9.06 14.62
C ALA A 163 -5.02 -8.70 15.53
N LYS A 164 -4.92 -7.46 16.01
CA LYS A 164 -3.91 -7.09 17.02
C LYS A 164 -4.04 -8.02 18.24
N GLY A 165 -2.91 -8.55 18.71
CA GLY A 165 -2.86 -9.56 19.78
C GLY A 165 -3.18 -10.99 19.35
N ARG A 166 -3.62 -11.23 18.10
CA ARG A 166 -3.79 -12.58 17.54
C ARG A 166 -2.55 -12.99 16.74
N GLU A 167 -2.45 -14.27 16.43
CA GLU A 167 -1.36 -14.85 15.63
C GLU A 167 -1.91 -16.00 14.76
N ALA A 168 -1.24 -16.25 13.63
CA ALA A 168 -1.48 -17.39 12.77
C ALA A 168 -0.17 -17.92 12.19
N ASP A 169 -0.15 -19.16 11.74
CA ASP A 169 1.03 -19.76 11.12
C ASP A 169 1.38 -19.00 9.82
N TYR A 170 0.35 -18.63 9.05
CA TYR A 170 0.48 -17.82 7.85
C TYR A 170 -0.53 -16.69 7.80
N VAL A 171 -0.11 -15.56 7.22
CA VAL A 171 -0.97 -14.40 7.01
C VAL A 171 -1.04 -14.04 5.53
N VAL A 172 -2.21 -13.67 5.06
CA VAL A 172 -2.45 -13.13 3.72
C VAL A 172 -2.98 -11.71 3.86
N VAL A 173 -2.20 -10.71 3.46
CA VAL A 173 -2.58 -9.29 3.54
C VAL A 173 -3.19 -8.85 2.21
N LEU A 174 -4.41 -8.33 2.26
CA LEU A 174 -5.19 -7.87 1.13
C LEU A 174 -5.07 -6.37 0.89
N ASP A 175 -5.63 -5.92 -0.24
CA ASP A 175 -5.84 -4.51 -0.59
C ASP A 175 -4.56 -3.66 -0.65
N LEU A 176 -3.41 -4.27 -0.93
CA LEU A 176 -2.14 -3.57 -1.11
C LEU A 176 -2.11 -2.86 -2.46
N LYS A 177 -2.88 -1.77 -2.52
CA LYS A 177 -3.10 -0.93 -3.69
C LYS A 177 -2.92 0.53 -3.34
N ASP A 178 -2.39 1.31 -4.27
CA ASP A 178 -2.35 2.78 -4.19
C ASP A 178 -3.73 3.35 -4.56
N GLU A 179 -4.61 3.44 -3.57
CA GLU A 179 -5.94 4.04 -3.70
C GLU A 179 -6.51 4.53 -2.36
N ARG A 180 -7.58 5.34 -2.43
CA ARG A 180 -8.23 5.93 -1.25
C ARG A 180 -8.53 4.94 -0.12
N ARG A 181 -9.04 3.75 -0.46
CA ARG A 181 -9.34 2.65 0.48
C ARG A 181 -8.37 1.47 0.32
N GLY A 182 -7.13 1.76 -0.08
CA GLY A 182 -6.05 0.79 -0.18
C GLY A 182 -5.34 0.61 1.17
N PHE A 183 -4.15 0.05 1.10
CA PHE A 183 -3.24 -0.11 2.23
C PHE A 183 -1.86 0.37 1.78
N PRO A 184 -1.41 1.59 2.19
CA PRO A 184 -1.99 2.51 3.17
C PRO A 184 -3.35 3.10 2.78
N SER A 185 -4.18 3.36 3.79
CA SER A 185 -5.37 4.21 3.67
C SER A 185 -4.97 5.65 3.34
N GLN A 186 -5.66 6.26 2.38
CA GLN A 186 -5.55 7.69 2.05
C GLN A 186 -6.86 8.42 2.34
N ILE A 187 -7.72 7.84 3.18
CA ILE A 187 -8.88 8.57 3.70
C ILE A 187 -8.35 9.61 4.67
N GLU A 188 -8.57 10.88 4.35
CA GLU A 188 -8.40 11.98 5.29
C GLU A 188 -9.55 11.98 6.30
N ASP A 189 -9.20 12.16 7.57
CA ASP A 189 -10.15 12.34 8.65
C ASP A 189 -10.81 13.73 8.56
N ASP A 190 -11.98 13.89 9.20
CA ASP A 190 -12.63 15.19 9.29
C ASP A 190 -11.74 16.16 10.09
N PRO A 191 -11.48 17.40 9.63
CA PRO A 191 -10.66 18.38 10.34
C PRO A 191 -11.13 18.65 11.78
N LEU A 192 -12.41 18.42 12.10
CA LEU A 192 -12.91 18.54 13.47
C LEU A 192 -12.34 17.48 14.40
N LEU A 193 -11.97 16.30 13.88
CA LEU A 193 -11.33 15.26 14.67
C LEU A 193 -9.94 15.67 15.14
N ASP A 194 -9.24 16.55 14.42
CA ASP A 194 -7.93 17.06 14.84
C ASP A 194 -7.99 17.89 16.13
N LEU A 195 -9.17 18.43 16.48
CA LEU A 195 -9.37 19.15 17.74
C LEU A 195 -9.34 18.24 18.97
N VAL A 196 -9.63 16.95 18.79
CA VAL A 196 -9.78 15.97 19.89
C VAL A 196 -8.84 14.77 19.75
N ALA A 197 -8.32 14.52 18.56
CA ALA A 197 -7.35 13.49 18.30
C ALA A 197 -5.97 13.90 18.83
N PRO A 198 -5.14 12.92 19.22
CA PRO A 198 -3.72 13.16 19.49
C PRO A 198 -3.02 13.89 18.33
N PRO A 199 -1.83 14.50 18.53
CA PRO A 199 -1.05 15.04 17.41
C PRO A 199 -0.57 13.92 16.48
N ALA A 200 -0.67 14.13 15.16
CA ALA A 200 -0.17 13.17 14.18
C ALA A 200 1.36 13.22 14.11
N GLU A 201 1.99 12.08 13.82
CA GLU A 201 3.43 12.04 13.58
C GLU A 201 3.75 12.65 12.20
N PRO A 202 4.84 13.42 12.06
CA PRO A 202 5.17 14.14 10.82
C PRO A 202 5.62 13.25 9.66
N PHE A 203 5.70 11.93 9.88
CA PHE A 203 6.15 10.96 8.88
C PHE A 203 4.98 10.47 8.02
N GLU A 204 5.20 10.36 6.71
CA GLU A 204 4.16 9.97 5.76
C GLU A 204 3.56 8.60 6.10
N PHE A 205 2.23 8.55 6.24
CA PHE A 205 1.48 7.35 6.61
C PHE A 205 1.99 6.66 7.90
N ALA A 206 2.49 7.42 8.89
CA ALA A 206 3.12 6.86 10.10
C ALA A 206 2.28 5.79 10.82
N GLU A 207 0.99 6.03 11.03
CA GLU A 207 0.10 5.05 11.64
C GLU A 207 -0.16 3.85 10.74
N GLU A 208 -0.41 4.07 9.44
CA GLU A 208 -0.63 2.98 8.50
C GLU A 208 0.62 2.11 8.32
N ARG A 209 1.83 2.67 8.49
CA ARG A 209 3.10 1.93 8.55
C ARG A 209 3.15 0.98 9.74
N ARG A 210 2.71 1.44 10.92
CA ARG A 210 2.55 0.59 12.12
C ARG A 210 1.46 -0.45 11.93
N CYS A 211 0.33 -0.10 11.30
CA CYS A 211 -0.70 -1.07 10.90
C CYS A 211 -0.12 -2.15 9.98
N PHE A 212 0.71 -1.78 9.01
CA PHE A 212 1.35 -2.75 8.11
C PHE A 212 2.33 -3.65 8.87
N TYR A 213 3.17 -3.08 9.75
CA TYR A 213 4.01 -3.86 10.66
C TYR A 213 3.20 -4.85 11.50
N VAL A 214 2.10 -4.41 12.11
CA VAL A 214 1.19 -5.29 12.86
C VAL A 214 0.68 -6.43 11.98
N ALA A 215 0.25 -6.15 10.74
CA ALA A 215 -0.21 -7.16 9.80
C ALA A 215 0.86 -8.21 9.47
N LEU A 216 2.10 -7.78 9.16
CA LEU A 216 3.23 -8.67 8.88
C LEU A 216 3.55 -9.56 10.09
N THR A 217 3.58 -8.96 11.28
CA THR A 217 3.94 -9.64 12.53
C THR A 217 2.84 -10.50 13.12
N ARG A 218 1.69 -10.65 12.46
CA ARG A 218 0.68 -11.64 12.87
C ARG A 218 1.04 -13.07 12.42
N ALA A 219 1.99 -13.22 11.49
CA ALA A 219 2.44 -14.52 11.01
C ALA A 219 3.57 -15.09 11.87
N ARG A 220 3.58 -16.43 12.00
CA ARG A 220 4.69 -17.17 12.63
C ARG A 220 5.70 -17.70 11.62
N HIS A 221 5.23 -18.19 10.48
CA HIS A 221 6.06 -18.88 9.48
C HIS A 221 6.17 -18.15 8.15
N GLY A 222 5.11 -17.47 7.68
CA GLY A 222 5.19 -16.73 6.43
C GLY A 222 4.05 -15.75 6.18
N VAL A 223 4.32 -14.72 5.38
CA VAL A 223 3.35 -13.69 4.98
C VAL A 223 3.21 -13.66 3.46
N TYR A 224 1.98 -13.58 2.96
CA TYR A 224 1.67 -13.32 1.57
C TYR A 224 1.08 -11.91 1.42
N LEU A 225 1.68 -11.09 0.57
CA LEU A 225 1.26 -9.74 0.25
C LEU A 225 0.58 -9.73 -1.11
N LEU A 226 -0.74 -9.51 -1.14
CA LEU A 226 -1.52 -9.47 -2.39
C LEU A 226 -1.55 -8.04 -2.90
N ALA A 227 -0.62 -7.74 -3.80
CA ALA A 227 -0.41 -6.42 -4.37
C ALA A 227 -1.08 -6.29 -5.74
N ASP A 228 -1.66 -5.14 -6.01
CA ASP A 228 -2.28 -4.88 -7.32
C ASP A 228 -1.20 -4.58 -8.38
N PRO A 229 -1.19 -5.29 -9.52
CA PRO A 229 -0.16 -5.12 -10.54
C PRO A 229 -0.25 -3.79 -11.30
N LEU A 230 -1.41 -3.12 -11.28
CA LEU A 230 -1.67 -1.87 -12.01
C LEU A 230 -1.54 -0.64 -11.10
N ARG A 231 -1.76 -0.80 -9.80
CA ARG A 231 -1.63 0.26 -8.78
C ARG A 231 -0.99 -0.33 -7.52
N PRO A 232 0.29 -0.70 -7.57
CA PRO A 232 0.95 -1.34 -6.43
C PRO A 232 0.95 -0.40 -5.22
N SER A 233 0.74 -0.94 -4.02
CA SER A 233 0.89 -0.16 -2.79
C SER A 233 2.31 0.44 -2.68
N PRO A 234 2.44 1.71 -2.23
CA PRO A 234 3.75 2.29 -1.92
C PRO A 234 4.51 1.47 -0.87
N PHE A 235 3.82 0.83 0.08
CA PHE A 235 4.47 -0.01 1.09
C PHE A 235 5.09 -1.28 0.51
N VAL A 236 4.42 -1.91 -0.47
CA VAL A 236 4.98 -3.09 -1.15
C VAL A 236 6.17 -2.68 -2.02
N ALA A 237 6.06 -1.56 -2.73
CA ALA A 237 7.17 -1.04 -3.54
C ALA A 237 8.40 -0.72 -2.68
N GLU A 238 8.19 -0.04 -1.57
CA GLU A 238 9.23 0.29 -0.59
C GLU A 238 9.87 -0.96 0.01
N LEU A 239 9.05 -1.96 0.40
CA LEU A 239 9.54 -3.21 0.95
C LEU A 239 10.40 -3.98 -0.06
N LEU A 240 9.99 -4.03 -1.33
CA LEU A 240 10.75 -4.70 -2.39
C LEU A 240 12.05 -3.97 -2.75
N GLU A 241 12.10 -2.64 -2.65
CA GLU A 241 13.29 -1.85 -2.95
C GLU A 241 14.38 -1.99 -1.88
N HIS A 242 13.99 -2.30 -0.64
CA HIS A 242 14.87 -2.13 0.51
C HIS A 242 14.89 -3.27 1.52
N ALA A 243 14.20 -4.37 1.25
CA ALA A 243 14.32 -5.55 2.10
C ALA A 243 15.75 -6.10 2.03
N GLU A 244 16.36 -6.26 3.21
CA GLU A 244 17.65 -6.93 3.36
C GLU A 244 17.57 -8.45 3.17
N ALA A 245 16.35 -9.02 3.21
CA ALA A 245 16.07 -10.44 3.01
C ALA A 245 15.31 -10.70 1.70
N ASP A 246 15.51 -11.89 1.13
CA ASP A 246 14.88 -12.30 -0.13
C ASP A 246 13.35 -12.39 0.00
N ILE A 247 12.66 -11.43 -0.61
CA ILE A 247 11.19 -11.47 -0.76
C ILE A 247 10.85 -12.36 -1.97
N ARG A 248 10.07 -13.41 -1.71
CA ARG A 248 9.67 -14.35 -2.76
C ARG A 248 8.60 -13.73 -3.66
N LEU A 249 8.69 -13.96 -4.96
CA LEU A 249 7.60 -13.63 -5.90
C LEU A 249 6.84 -14.91 -6.24
N VAL A 250 5.53 -14.92 -6.03
CA VAL A 250 4.66 -16.08 -6.24
C VAL A 250 3.66 -15.77 -7.34
N GLY A 251 3.62 -16.62 -8.38
CA GLY A 251 2.78 -16.45 -9.56
C GLY A 251 3.58 -16.34 -10.86
N GLY A 252 2.88 -16.31 -12.01
CA GLY A 252 3.52 -16.24 -13.33
C GLY A 252 4.09 -14.85 -13.66
N ALA A 253 5.17 -14.80 -14.45
CA ALA A 253 5.85 -13.57 -14.86
C ALA A 253 4.93 -12.52 -15.54
N ALA A 254 3.82 -12.94 -16.12
CA ALA A 254 2.81 -12.05 -16.73
C ALA A 254 2.07 -11.16 -15.71
N ALA A 255 2.13 -11.49 -14.42
CA ALA A 255 1.49 -10.75 -13.33
C ALA A 255 2.44 -9.78 -12.62
N GLN A 256 3.77 -9.86 -12.82
CA GLN A 256 4.71 -8.87 -12.27
C GLN A 256 4.25 -7.46 -12.68
N PRO A 257 4.43 -6.42 -11.83
CA PRO A 257 3.95 -5.09 -12.10
C PRO A 257 4.62 -4.67 -13.40
N ARG A 258 3.84 -4.66 -14.49
CA ARG A 258 4.32 -4.16 -15.78
C ARG A 258 4.91 -2.82 -15.43
N GLN A 259 6.21 -2.62 -15.64
CA GLN A 259 6.88 -1.36 -15.33
C GLN A 259 6.00 -0.23 -15.87
N LEU A 260 5.21 0.39 -14.99
CA LEU A 260 4.18 1.31 -15.45
C LEU A 260 4.97 2.47 -16.04
N PRO A 261 4.79 2.77 -17.34
CA PRO A 261 5.66 3.70 -18.01
C PRO A 261 5.66 5.01 -17.24
N ARG A 262 6.85 5.59 -17.01
CA ARG A 262 6.95 6.93 -16.44
C ARG A 262 6.12 7.88 -17.29
N CYS A 263 5.42 8.79 -16.63
CA CYS A 263 4.66 9.83 -17.27
C CYS A 263 5.63 10.68 -18.09
N PRO A 264 5.48 10.74 -19.43
CA PRO A 264 6.44 11.45 -20.27
C PRO A 264 6.32 12.97 -20.12
N ARG A 265 5.27 13.49 -19.47
CA ARG A 265 5.09 14.91 -19.20
C ARG A 265 5.84 15.38 -17.94
N CYS A 266 5.58 14.75 -16.79
CA CYS A 266 6.16 15.21 -15.52
C CYS A 266 7.40 14.44 -15.10
N ALA A 267 7.73 13.32 -15.76
CA ALA A 267 8.81 12.39 -15.43
C ALA A 267 8.78 11.75 -14.02
N GLY A 268 8.09 12.35 -13.04
CA GLY A 268 7.92 11.86 -11.67
C GLY A 268 6.72 10.94 -11.48
N GLY A 269 5.63 11.15 -12.20
CA GLY A 269 4.45 10.28 -12.12
C GLY A 269 4.58 9.00 -12.96
N ARG A 270 3.78 7.98 -12.67
CA ARG A 270 3.60 6.76 -13.49
C ARG A 270 2.24 6.73 -14.17
N LEU A 271 2.15 6.06 -15.32
CA LEU A 271 0.90 5.90 -16.06
C LEU A 271 0.06 4.75 -15.50
N ILE A 272 -1.11 5.08 -14.98
CA ILE A 272 -2.10 4.15 -14.39
C ILE A 272 -3.39 4.17 -15.21
N GLN A 273 -4.24 3.15 -15.09
CA GLN A 273 -5.50 3.11 -15.86
C GLN A 273 -6.49 4.20 -15.40
N ALA A 274 -7.11 4.89 -16.36
CA ALA A 274 -8.16 5.86 -16.09
C ALA A 274 -9.47 5.16 -15.69
N ARG A 275 -10.38 5.87 -14.99
CA ARG A 275 -11.65 5.32 -14.50
C ARG A 275 -12.55 4.74 -15.60
N SER A 276 -12.45 5.27 -16.83
CA SER A 276 -13.19 4.78 -17.99
C SER A 276 -12.64 3.45 -18.56
N GLY A 277 -11.45 3.01 -18.12
CA GLY A 277 -10.79 1.80 -18.63
C GLY A 277 -10.15 1.94 -20.02
N GLN A 278 -10.46 3.00 -20.77
CA GLN A 278 -10.08 3.19 -22.18
C GLN A 278 -8.79 4.03 -22.38
N SER A 279 -8.16 4.48 -21.31
CA SER A 279 -6.95 5.30 -21.37
C SER A 279 -6.09 5.12 -20.13
N LEU A 280 -4.83 5.56 -20.22
CA LEU A 280 -3.96 5.74 -19.06
C LEU A 280 -3.93 7.21 -18.66
N ARG A 281 -3.80 7.48 -17.36
CA ARG A 281 -3.61 8.82 -16.79
C ARG A 281 -2.36 8.84 -15.92
N CYS A 282 -1.83 10.02 -15.66
CA CYS A 282 -0.80 10.19 -14.64
C CYS A 282 -1.35 9.87 -13.23
N SER A 283 -0.55 9.19 -12.41
CA SER A 283 -0.81 8.97 -10.99
C SER A 283 -0.82 10.26 -10.18
N LEU A 284 0.00 11.25 -10.56
CA LEU A 284 0.05 12.57 -9.91
C LEU A 284 -1.11 13.51 -10.31
N ALA A 285 -2.18 13.00 -10.91
CA ALA A 285 -3.37 13.83 -11.14
C ALA A 285 -3.99 14.26 -9.79
N PRO A 286 -4.47 15.52 -9.65
CA PRO A 286 -4.70 16.49 -10.72
C PRO A 286 -3.47 17.34 -11.10
N HIS A 287 -2.39 17.33 -10.32
CA HIS A 287 -1.17 18.12 -10.58
C HIS A 287 -0.52 17.82 -11.94
N CYS A 288 -0.72 16.60 -12.46
CA CYS A 288 -0.40 16.25 -13.85
C CYS A 288 -1.63 15.64 -14.54
N ASP A 289 -2.22 16.39 -15.47
CA ASP A 289 -3.38 16.01 -16.29
C ASP A 289 -3.01 15.19 -17.54
N TYR A 290 -1.82 14.56 -17.55
CA TYR A 290 -1.40 13.75 -18.69
C TYR A 290 -2.32 12.53 -18.88
N LEU A 291 -2.79 12.36 -20.11
CA LEU A 291 -3.66 11.27 -20.53
C LEU A 291 -3.10 10.61 -21.81
N ALA A 292 -2.90 9.31 -21.77
CA ALA A 292 -2.52 8.49 -22.91
C ALA A 292 -3.73 7.68 -23.39
N PRO A 293 -4.34 8.05 -24.54
CA PRO A 293 -5.51 7.35 -25.08
C PRO A 293 -5.15 5.95 -25.62
N LEU A 294 -6.17 5.09 -25.78
CA LEU A 294 -6.02 3.81 -26.48
C LEU A 294 -5.54 4.05 -27.92
N CYS A 295 -4.59 3.24 -28.36
CA CYS A 295 -4.09 3.23 -29.73
C CYS A 295 -5.08 2.53 -30.65
N SER A 296 -5.12 2.94 -31.92
CA SER A 296 -5.95 2.31 -32.97
C SER A 296 -5.63 0.82 -33.20
N CYS A 297 -4.49 0.31 -32.73
CA CYS A 297 -4.20 -1.12 -32.77
C CYS A 297 -4.97 -1.95 -31.73
N GLY A 298 -5.68 -1.32 -30.79
CA GLY A 298 -6.46 -1.99 -29.74
C GLY A 298 -5.65 -2.68 -28.64
N ALA A 299 -4.32 -2.80 -28.80
CA ALA A 299 -3.44 -3.55 -27.90
C ALA A 299 -2.42 -2.68 -27.14
N GLY A 300 -2.52 -1.35 -27.22
CA GLY A 300 -1.59 -0.44 -26.53
C GLY A 300 -2.13 0.99 -26.41
N HIS A 301 -1.36 1.86 -25.76
CA HIS A 301 -1.72 3.26 -25.53
C HIS A 301 -0.73 4.21 -26.22
N ILE A 302 -1.22 5.39 -26.61
CA ILE A 302 -0.41 6.40 -27.29
C ILE A 302 0.33 7.25 -26.25
N LEU A 303 1.66 7.19 -26.26
CA LEU A 303 2.54 8.02 -25.45
C LEU A 303 3.04 9.21 -26.27
N ALA A 304 2.81 10.43 -25.77
CA ALA A 304 3.30 11.67 -26.35
C ALA A 304 4.33 12.31 -25.40
N GLY A 305 5.58 12.39 -25.86
CA GLY A 305 6.66 13.04 -25.13
C GLY A 305 6.83 14.53 -25.48
N PRO A 306 7.64 15.26 -24.71
CA PRO A 306 7.95 16.67 -24.97
C PRO A 306 8.69 16.89 -26.30
N ASP A 307 9.43 15.89 -26.78
CA ASP A 307 10.25 15.98 -28.02
C ASP A 307 9.45 15.77 -29.32
N SER A 308 8.13 15.97 -29.30
CA SER A 308 7.23 15.64 -30.42
C SER A 308 7.27 14.15 -30.87
N ARG A 309 7.82 13.27 -30.03
CA ARG A 309 7.84 11.82 -30.27
C ARG A 309 6.55 11.21 -29.76
N VAL A 310 5.80 10.59 -30.67
CA VAL A 310 4.62 9.78 -30.35
C VAL A 310 4.91 8.31 -30.62
N ARG A 311 4.58 7.43 -29.67
CA ARG A 311 4.71 5.98 -29.84
C ARG A 311 3.59 5.22 -29.16
N CYS A 312 3.29 4.03 -29.65
CA CYS A 312 2.42 3.10 -28.96
C CYS A 312 3.20 2.33 -27.88
N THR A 313 2.57 1.98 -26.76
CA THR A 313 3.17 1.06 -25.76
C THR A 313 3.30 -0.37 -26.27
N ASN A 314 2.56 -0.76 -27.31
CA ASN A 314 2.73 -2.04 -27.98
C ASN A 314 3.87 -1.94 -29.00
N ILE A 315 4.98 -2.63 -28.72
CA ILE A 315 6.21 -2.60 -29.53
C ILE A 315 5.97 -3.18 -30.94
N ALA A 316 5.02 -4.11 -31.10
CA ALA A 316 4.66 -4.67 -32.41
C ALA A 316 3.74 -3.74 -33.22
N CYS A 317 3.28 -2.63 -32.65
CA CYS A 317 2.36 -1.71 -33.31
C CYS A 317 3.06 -0.88 -34.39
N ARG A 318 2.48 -0.86 -35.60
CA ARG A 318 2.94 -0.04 -36.73
C ARG A 318 2.11 1.24 -36.94
N SER A 319 1.20 1.56 -36.01
CA SER A 319 0.43 2.81 -36.09
C SER A 319 1.36 4.02 -36.00
N MET A 320 1.08 5.06 -36.79
CA MET A 320 1.81 6.34 -36.73
C MET A 320 0.90 7.44 -36.16
N PRO A 321 0.70 7.48 -34.82
CA PRO A 321 -0.09 8.53 -34.19
C PRO A 321 0.59 9.90 -34.31
N GLU A 322 -0.21 10.95 -34.48
CA GLU A 322 0.26 12.32 -34.68
C GLU A 322 -0.04 13.20 -33.46
N HIS A 323 0.85 14.16 -33.17
CA HIS A 323 0.55 15.22 -32.24
C HIS A 323 -0.61 16.09 -32.74
N CYS A 324 -1.36 16.66 -31.81
CA CYS A 324 -2.30 17.72 -32.11
C CYS A 324 -1.52 18.94 -32.60
N PRO A 325 -1.75 19.42 -33.83
CA PRO A 325 -0.98 20.54 -34.40
C PRO A 325 -1.29 21.88 -33.71
N ARG A 326 -2.36 21.95 -32.91
CA ARG A 326 -2.75 23.16 -32.18
C ARG A 326 -2.05 23.30 -30.83
N CYS A 327 -2.04 22.25 -30.03
CA CYS A 327 -1.52 22.33 -28.66
C CYS A 327 -0.15 21.67 -28.48
N TYR A 328 0.30 20.84 -29.43
CA TYR A 328 1.53 20.04 -29.37
C TYR A 328 1.64 19.05 -28.19
N PHE A 329 0.80 19.19 -27.16
CA PHE A 329 0.76 18.30 -25.99
C PHE A 329 -0.20 17.11 -26.15
N GLY A 330 -1.31 17.31 -26.85
CA GLY A 330 -2.28 16.25 -27.13
C GLY A 330 -1.91 15.45 -28.37
N VAL A 331 -2.63 14.35 -28.61
CA VAL A 331 -2.53 13.56 -29.84
C VAL A 331 -3.88 13.56 -30.57
N LEU A 332 -3.86 13.29 -31.87
CA LEU A 332 -5.09 13.11 -32.64
C LEU A 332 -5.67 11.71 -32.36
N VAL A 333 -6.91 11.70 -31.91
CA VAL A 333 -7.71 10.48 -31.68
C VAL A 333 -8.95 10.53 -32.55
N GLU A 334 -9.37 9.38 -33.05
CA GLU A 334 -10.60 9.27 -33.81
C GLU A 334 -11.80 9.41 -32.87
N ARG A 335 -12.77 10.22 -33.28
CA ARG A 335 -14.03 10.47 -32.57
C ARG A 335 -15.19 10.39 -33.55
N HIS A 336 -16.37 10.09 -33.04
CA HIS A 336 -17.59 10.01 -33.85
C HIS A 336 -18.50 11.19 -33.52
N GLY A 337 -18.96 11.89 -34.56
CA GLY A 337 -19.93 12.97 -34.45
C GLY A 337 -21.11 12.78 -35.40
N PRO A 338 -22.04 13.75 -35.44
CA PRO A 338 -23.24 13.68 -36.28
C PRO A 338 -22.96 13.49 -37.78
N TYR A 339 -21.79 13.94 -38.24
CA TYR A 339 -21.35 13.91 -39.64
C TYR A 339 -20.36 12.76 -39.95
N GLY A 340 -20.19 11.80 -39.03
CA GLY A 340 -19.26 10.68 -39.18
C GLY A 340 -17.97 10.80 -38.35
N PRO A 341 -16.96 9.96 -38.62
CA PRO A 341 -15.71 9.94 -37.87
C PRO A 341 -14.79 11.12 -38.24
N PHE A 342 -14.18 11.74 -37.23
CA PHE A 342 -13.24 12.85 -37.36
C PHE A 342 -12.06 12.69 -36.41
N TRP A 343 -10.95 13.37 -36.68
CA TRP A 343 -9.81 13.46 -35.77
C TRP A 343 -10.04 14.60 -34.78
N GLY A 344 -9.98 14.32 -33.48
CA GLY A 344 -10.05 15.32 -32.41
C GLY A 344 -8.84 15.26 -31.49
N CYS A 345 -8.56 16.36 -30.78
CA CYS A 345 -7.49 16.35 -29.78
C CYS A 345 -7.86 15.47 -28.57
N SER A 346 -6.91 14.69 -28.06
CA SER A 346 -7.05 13.92 -26.82
C SER A 346 -7.25 14.80 -25.58
N ARG A 347 -6.88 16.08 -25.63
CA ARG A 347 -7.06 17.07 -24.55
C ARG A 347 -8.40 17.81 -24.59
N PHE A 348 -9.34 17.41 -25.44
CA PHE A 348 -10.68 17.97 -25.41
C PHE A 348 -11.35 17.68 -24.06
N GLY A 349 -11.67 18.72 -23.29
CA GLY A 349 -12.22 18.64 -21.93
C GLY A 349 -11.19 18.60 -20.80
N ALA A 350 -9.88 18.72 -21.12
CA ALA A 350 -8.82 18.90 -20.11
C ALA A 350 -8.68 20.37 -19.70
N ASP A 351 -7.77 20.69 -18.78
CA ASP A 351 -7.43 22.08 -18.40
C ASP A 351 -5.93 22.37 -18.65
N PRO A 352 -5.55 23.28 -19.57
CA PRO A 352 -6.42 23.94 -20.55
C PRO A 352 -6.89 22.96 -21.64
N SER A 353 -8.15 23.13 -22.06
CA SER A 353 -8.81 22.27 -23.05
C SER A 353 -8.31 22.59 -24.46
N CYS A 354 -8.20 21.58 -25.32
CA CYS A 354 -7.91 21.77 -26.73
C CYS A 354 -9.05 21.26 -27.61
N GLY A 355 -9.77 22.19 -28.25
CA GLY A 355 -10.87 21.91 -29.18
C GLY A 355 -10.46 21.69 -30.64
N PHE A 356 -9.23 21.27 -30.92
CA PHE A 356 -8.81 21.03 -32.32
C PHE A 356 -9.49 19.79 -32.90
N THR A 357 -10.01 19.92 -34.12
CA THR A 357 -10.58 18.84 -34.93
C THR A 357 -10.09 18.92 -36.38
N ARG A 358 -10.06 17.79 -37.07
CA ARG A 358 -9.69 17.66 -38.50
C ARG A 358 -10.49 16.53 -39.14
N ASP A 359 -10.96 16.73 -40.37
CA ASP A 359 -11.68 15.69 -41.11
C ASP A 359 -10.81 14.47 -41.40
N ARG A 360 -11.41 13.28 -41.35
CA ARG A 360 -10.71 12.01 -41.58
C ARG A 360 -10.25 11.84 -43.04
N LEU A 361 -10.94 12.48 -43.99
CA LEU A 361 -10.72 12.35 -45.45
C LEU A 361 -9.68 13.33 -46.03
N ALA A 362 -9.19 14.31 -45.26
CA ALA A 362 -8.28 15.35 -45.76
C ALA A 362 -6.79 14.92 -45.79
N ARG A 363 -6.48 13.76 -46.40
CA ARG A 363 -5.10 13.37 -46.76
C ARG A 363 -4.98 13.22 -48.28
N SER A 364 -4.91 14.33 -48.99
CA SER A 364 -4.01 14.53 -50.15
C SER A 364 -4.28 15.89 -50.80
N SER A 365 -3.50 16.90 -50.43
CA SER A 365 -3.14 17.99 -51.35
C SER A 365 -1.82 18.58 -50.89
N ARG A 366 -0.74 17.99 -51.40
CA ARG A 366 0.54 18.67 -51.68
C ARG A 366 0.81 18.47 -53.17
N PRO A 367 1.42 19.44 -53.85
CA PRO A 367 2.78 19.90 -53.54
C PRO A 367 2.87 20.95 -52.43
#